data_AF-A0A945WV73-F1
#
_entry.id   AF-A0A945WV73-F1
#
_cell.length_a   1.000
_cell.length_b   1.000
_cell.length_c   1.000
_cell.angle_alpha   90.00
_cell.angle_beta   90.00
_cell.angle_gamma   90.00
#
_symmetry.space_group_name_H-M   'P 1'
#
loop_
_entity.id
_entity.type
_entity.pdbx_description
1 polymer ?
#
loop_
_entity_poly.entity_id
_entity_poly.type
_entity_poly.pdbx_seq_one_letter_code
_entity_poly.pdbx_strand_id
1 'polypeptide(L)'
;MEEGESFSSSQSFGERVVTPVRFSTDPRDVGWVRENVPCQTACPAGTNIPAYIRMITEQRFGRSYELNRMANVLPGALGRICSRPCEDACRHGWPGNGEPVGICHLKRVAADFKSSGHRINESLFTPTHKRIVIVGSGPAGIAAAHDLSTLGHDILIFEREKKAGGMLSYGIPEFRLPRDELDIELRNALRLGVEIQTGIGVGNGETDVSLAWLREHHDAVLLATGCMAAIPLPLEGLKKGDDDPVLTTPNVEYGLDFLMDLHRGQKKTVGKRVFVVGAGFTALDCARVARRLGAEEVTIHLRTTEEYIPVAKEEIFEAKREGVEIHGLRTPTGLITNPDGSLRGVRFVQNRLGGWRKNGRRQAIAIEGSQFELACDTLLVAIGQTTVNDYIDVKLGLDDWGNVKINEHGMTTADGLFAAGDFVGGASTVVEAVGHGREIALKMDAWLMGYERRKEVVKIESVDEPLRERAYDFIPRQEMPTSKLQDRGKDLTSEVEKGMELEEAFEEAKRCYLCYHKYEIDVDNCIYCRACIEVAPRDCIKLVEGVDINTDGTYGDLQEANEWDKVGAIWVDNNECIRCGACFMVCPTKCISITKNEIYFQDVSESSKTKKSPGGKAKS
;
A
#
# COMPACT_ATOMS: atom_id res chain seq x y z
N MET A 1 -11.13 10.49 29.53
CA MET A 1 -10.20 11.53 30.03
C MET A 1 -10.04 12.52 28.91
N GLU A 2 -10.44 13.76 29.12
CA GLU A 2 -10.51 14.80 28.08
C GLU A 2 -9.10 15.27 27.70
N GLU A 3 -8.74 15.12 26.42
CA GLU A 3 -7.55 15.76 25.81
C GLU A 3 -7.83 17.24 25.60
N GLY A 4 -7.62 18.04 26.65
CA GLY A 4 -7.61 19.50 26.57
C GLY A 4 -6.22 20.04 26.84
N GLU A 5 -5.42 20.27 25.79
CA GLU A 5 -4.17 21.04 25.92
C GLU A 5 -4.50 22.54 25.92
N SER A 6 -4.47 23.13 27.12
CA SER A 6 -4.45 24.58 27.33
C SER A 6 -3.05 25.12 27.00
N PHE A 7 -2.93 25.76 25.84
CA PHE A 7 -1.77 26.60 25.52
C PHE A 7 -1.98 28.01 26.11
N SER A 8 -1.70 28.23 27.40
CA SER A 8 -1.22 29.56 27.85
C SER A 8 -0.55 29.54 29.25
N SER A 9 0.62 30.19 29.28
CA SER A 9 1.27 30.86 30.41
C SER A 9 1.78 30.02 31.60
N SER A 10 3.00 29.50 31.45
CA SER A 10 4.06 29.69 32.45
C SER A 10 5.44 29.54 31.78
N GLN A 11 6.01 30.67 31.35
CA GLN A 11 7.42 30.74 30.95
C GLN A 11 8.28 30.55 32.20
N SER A 12 8.80 29.33 32.39
CA SER A 12 10.07 29.16 33.07
C SER A 12 11.18 29.36 32.03
N PHE A 13 12.11 30.27 32.30
CA PHE A 13 13.35 30.40 31.54
C PHE A 13 14.23 29.16 31.79
N GLY A 14 13.89 28.04 31.16
CA GLY A 14 14.82 26.95 30.89
C GLY A 14 15.47 27.21 29.55
N GLU A 15 16.79 27.08 29.45
CA GLU A 15 17.47 27.03 28.17
C GLU A 15 16.75 26.02 27.28
N ARG A 16 16.10 26.53 26.23
CA ARG A 16 15.54 25.69 25.18
C ARG A 16 16.77 25.11 24.49
N VAL A 17 17.19 23.90 24.87
CA VAL A 17 18.19 23.14 24.13
C VAL A 17 17.57 22.91 22.76
N VAL A 18 17.86 23.81 21.83
CA VAL A 18 17.43 23.67 20.44
C VAL A 18 18.31 22.56 19.89
N THR A 19 17.82 21.33 19.92
CA THR A 19 18.45 20.24 19.20
C THR A 19 18.53 20.64 17.72
N PRO A 20 19.73 20.70 17.12
CA PRO A 20 19.88 21.20 15.77
C PRO A 20 19.21 20.22 14.78
N VAL A 21 18.07 20.64 14.23
CA VAL A 21 17.42 19.94 13.11
C VAL A 21 18.15 20.32 11.82
N ARG A 22 18.67 19.33 11.10
CA ARG A 22 19.32 19.47 9.80
C ARG A 22 18.43 18.88 8.71
N PHE A 23 18.40 19.51 7.55
CA PHE A 23 17.84 18.93 6.33
C PHE A 23 18.96 18.62 5.35
N SER A 24 18.97 17.41 4.81
CA SER A 24 20.00 16.95 3.89
C SER A 24 19.43 16.52 2.55
N THR A 25 20.17 16.86 1.49
CA THR A 25 19.96 16.34 0.13
C THR A 25 21.14 15.51 -0.34
N ASP A 26 22.07 15.20 0.57
CA ASP A 26 23.21 14.35 0.29
C ASP A 26 22.70 12.95 -0.10
N PRO A 27 23.09 12.40 -1.26
CA PRO A 27 22.70 11.05 -1.66
C PRO A 27 22.98 9.99 -0.59
N ARG A 28 24.02 10.18 0.24
CA ARG A 28 24.38 9.24 1.30
C ARG A 28 23.34 9.18 2.43
N ASP A 29 22.76 10.32 2.79
CA ASP A 29 21.72 10.37 3.82
C ASP A 29 20.42 9.74 3.28
N VAL A 30 20.08 10.03 2.02
CA VAL A 30 18.89 9.45 1.35
C VAL A 30 19.06 7.93 1.18
N GLY A 31 20.23 7.51 0.69
CA GLY A 31 20.59 6.10 0.51
C GLY A 31 20.53 5.34 1.83
N TRP A 32 21.09 5.91 2.91
CA TRP A 32 21.02 5.31 4.24
C TRP A 32 19.58 5.07 4.68
N VAL A 33 18.67 6.04 4.55
CA VAL A 33 17.26 5.86 4.96
C VAL A 33 16.58 4.79 4.13
N ARG A 34 16.79 4.78 2.81
CA ARG A 34 16.17 3.79 1.91
C ARG A 34 16.60 2.37 2.23
N GLU A 35 17.87 2.19 2.57
CA GLU A 35 18.44 0.90 2.95
C GLU A 35 18.03 0.50 4.38
N ASN A 36 18.09 1.44 5.33
CA ASN A 36 17.97 1.13 6.75
C ASN A 36 16.54 1.19 7.28
N VAL A 37 15.58 1.76 6.55
CA VAL A 37 14.16 1.77 6.92
C VAL A 37 13.36 0.92 5.91
N PRO A 38 13.61 -0.41 5.85
CA PRO A 38 13.14 -1.25 4.75
C PRO A 38 11.61 -1.31 4.67
N CYS A 39 10.91 -1.21 5.80
CA CYS A 39 9.46 -1.21 5.83
C CYS A 39 8.85 0.05 5.19
N GLN A 40 9.49 1.22 5.33
CA GLN A 40 9.05 2.46 4.66
C GLN A 40 9.35 2.40 3.16
N THR A 41 10.55 1.95 2.78
CA THR A 41 10.94 1.76 1.38
C THR A 41 10.05 0.77 0.65
N ALA A 42 9.64 -0.31 1.31
CA ALA A 42 8.72 -1.31 0.76
C ALA A 42 7.26 -0.86 0.71
N CYS A 43 6.88 0.22 1.41
CA CYS A 43 5.52 0.75 1.37
C CYS A 43 5.34 1.61 0.11
N PRO A 44 4.47 1.26 -0.85
CA PRO A 44 4.28 2.04 -2.07
C PRO A 44 3.81 3.49 -1.80
N ALA A 45 3.11 3.70 -0.69
CA ALA A 45 2.68 5.03 -0.27
C ALA A 45 3.80 5.84 0.44
N GLY A 46 4.91 5.20 0.82
CA GLY A 46 6.03 5.85 1.52
C GLY A 46 5.78 6.15 3.01
N THR A 47 4.87 5.41 3.65
CA THR A 47 4.47 5.66 5.06
C THR A 47 5.65 5.55 6.02
N ASN A 48 5.85 6.56 6.87
CA ASN A 48 6.88 6.55 7.92
C ASN A 48 6.47 5.64 9.09
N ILE A 49 6.74 4.34 8.91
CA ILE A 49 6.28 3.28 9.81
C ILE A 49 6.89 3.36 11.21
N PRO A 50 8.22 3.53 11.38
CA PRO A 50 8.79 3.65 12.72
C PRO A 50 8.20 4.81 13.52
N ALA A 51 7.95 5.96 12.87
CA ALA A 51 7.43 7.15 13.54
C ALA A 51 6.01 6.93 14.08
N TYR A 52 5.09 6.38 13.29
CA TYR A 52 3.72 6.19 13.78
C TYR A 52 3.64 5.06 14.82
N ILE A 53 4.46 4.01 14.70
CA ILE A 53 4.53 2.95 15.72
C ILE A 53 5.07 3.53 17.03
N ARG A 54 6.07 4.42 16.97
CA ARG A 54 6.58 5.10 18.16
C ARG A 54 5.48 5.89 18.86
N MET A 55 4.63 6.62 18.12
CA MET A 55 3.51 7.33 18.72
C MET A 55 2.52 6.40 19.45
N ILE A 56 2.36 5.15 19.01
CA ILE A 56 1.54 4.15 19.71
C ILE A 56 2.18 3.79 21.05
N THR A 57 3.50 3.58 21.10
CA THR A 57 4.20 3.32 22.38
C THR A 57 4.10 4.49 23.36
N GLU A 58 3.89 5.71 22.86
CA GLU A 58 3.68 6.92 23.65
C GLU A 58 2.19 7.19 23.97
N GLN A 59 1.28 6.30 23.57
CA GLN A 59 -0.18 6.45 23.70
C GLN A 59 -0.77 7.66 22.94
N ARG A 60 -0.06 8.13 21.90
CA ARG A 60 -0.46 9.28 21.08
C ARG A 60 -1.11 8.81 19.78
N PHE A 61 -2.26 8.14 19.89
CA PHE A 61 -2.95 7.52 18.76
C PHE A 61 -3.36 8.52 17.66
N GLY A 62 -3.88 9.70 18.06
CA GLY A 62 -4.20 10.76 17.10
C GLY A 62 -2.99 11.22 16.29
N ARG A 63 -1.83 11.37 16.94
CA ARG A 63 -0.59 11.72 16.25
C ARG A 63 -0.08 10.58 15.36
N SER A 64 -0.21 9.33 15.81
CA SER A 64 0.10 8.14 15.01
C SER A 64 -0.74 8.11 13.73
N TYR A 65 -2.04 8.42 13.85
CA TYR A 65 -2.97 8.50 12.72
C TYR A 65 -2.56 9.62 11.74
N GLU A 66 -2.21 10.81 12.23
CA GLU A 66 -1.71 11.92 11.39
C GLU A 66 -0.42 11.55 10.64
N LEU A 67 0.54 10.91 11.30
CA LEU A 67 1.79 10.49 10.67
C LEU A 67 1.54 9.47 9.56
N ASN A 68 0.58 8.55 9.74
CA ASN A 68 0.14 7.70 8.65
C ASN A 68 -0.44 8.54 7.51
N ARG A 69 -1.31 9.52 7.81
CA ARG A 69 -1.99 10.36 6.81
C ARG A 69 -1.08 11.22 5.95
N MET A 70 0.10 11.60 6.45
CA MET A 70 1.12 12.26 5.61
C MET A 70 1.53 11.37 4.42
N ALA A 71 1.59 10.07 4.68
CA ALA A 71 1.90 8.93 3.81
C ALA A 71 0.75 8.42 2.92
N ASN A 72 -0.31 8.08 3.64
CA ASN A 72 -1.36 7.17 3.29
C ASN A 72 -2.64 7.82 3.79
N VAL A 73 -3.44 8.35 2.87
CA VAL A 73 -4.66 9.10 3.21
C VAL A 73 -5.80 8.24 3.75
N LEU A 74 -5.65 6.91 3.79
CA LEU A 74 -6.64 5.93 4.22
C LEU A 74 -6.09 4.95 5.29
N PRO A 75 -5.49 5.42 6.40
CA PRO A 75 -4.90 4.55 7.41
C PRO A 75 -5.86 3.54 8.05
N GLY A 76 -7.10 3.92 8.33
CA GLY A 76 -8.12 3.04 8.93
C GLY A 76 -8.54 1.92 8.00
N ALA A 77 -8.69 2.21 6.70
CA ALA A 77 -8.96 1.19 5.70
C ALA A 77 -7.74 0.29 5.47
N LEU A 78 -6.56 0.87 5.23
CA LEU A 78 -5.32 0.12 5.02
C LEU A 78 -4.75 -0.50 6.30
N GLY A 79 -5.34 -0.27 7.47
CA GLY A 79 -5.09 -1.03 8.68
C GLY A 79 -5.82 -2.38 8.69
N ARG A 80 -6.85 -2.51 7.86
CA ARG A 80 -7.71 -3.70 7.72
C ARG A 80 -7.36 -4.53 6.49
N ILE A 81 -7.15 -3.88 5.33
CA ILE A 81 -7.11 -4.59 4.03
C ILE A 81 -5.79 -4.48 3.26
N CYS A 82 -4.74 -3.90 3.86
CA CYS A 82 -3.46 -3.73 3.17
C CYS A 82 -2.81 -5.08 2.83
N SER A 83 -2.09 -5.11 1.70
CA SER A 83 -1.28 -6.26 1.26
C SER A 83 0.00 -6.48 2.08
N ARG A 84 0.32 -5.55 2.99
CA ARG A 84 1.41 -5.62 3.98
C ARG A 84 2.84 -5.82 3.41
N PRO A 85 3.24 -5.18 2.28
CA PRO A 85 4.61 -5.34 1.74
C PRO A 85 5.69 -4.85 2.71
N CYS A 86 5.33 -3.93 3.62
CA CYS A 86 6.18 -3.45 4.69
C CYS A 86 6.49 -4.50 5.77
N GLU A 87 5.61 -5.49 5.99
CA GLU A 87 5.85 -6.59 6.93
C GLU A 87 6.83 -7.60 6.34
N ASP A 88 6.70 -7.91 5.04
CA ASP A 88 7.64 -8.79 4.32
C ASP A 88 9.08 -8.24 4.35
N ALA A 89 9.24 -6.92 4.26
CA ALA A 89 10.53 -6.24 4.32
C ALA A 89 11.01 -5.94 5.75
N CYS A 90 10.20 -6.19 6.79
CA CYS A 90 10.52 -5.80 8.15
C CYS A 90 11.78 -6.52 8.66
N ARG A 91 12.75 -5.74 9.18
CA ARG A 91 14.02 -6.28 9.72
C ARG A 91 13.83 -7.30 10.85
N HIS A 92 12.76 -7.17 11.62
CA HIS A 92 12.44 -8.14 12.67
C HIS A 92 12.10 -9.53 12.11
N GLY A 93 11.62 -9.59 10.85
CA GLY A 93 11.32 -10.82 10.12
C GLY A 93 12.51 -11.44 9.37
N TRP A 94 13.71 -10.84 9.45
CA TRP A 94 14.89 -11.37 8.78
C TRP A 94 15.38 -12.67 9.43
N PRO A 95 16.11 -13.52 8.68
CA PRO A 95 16.62 -14.79 9.20
C PRO A 95 17.37 -14.60 10.53
N GLY A 96 16.92 -15.31 11.58
CA GLY A 96 17.53 -15.23 12.91
C GLY A 96 17.07 -14.06 13.79
N ASN A 97 16.13 -13.22 13.34
CA ASN A 97 15.56 -12.12 14.15
C ASN A 97 14.17 -12.45 14.73
N GLY A 98 13.39 -13.28 14.05
CA GLY A 98 12.06 -13.71 14.51
C GLY A 98 10.98 -13.42 13.47
N GLU A 99 9.78 -13.10 13.93
CA GLU A 99 8.64 -12.73 13.07
C GLU A 99 8.59 -11.22 12.85
N PRO A 100 8.08 -10.73 11.69
CA PRO A 100 7.92 -9.31 11.46
C PRO A 100 6.96 -8.65 12.48
N VAL A 101 7.09 -7.33 12.59
CA VAL A 101 6.13 -6.51 13.35
C VAL A 101 4.79 -6.50 12.61
N GLY A 102 3.67 -6.58 13.33
CA GLY A 102 2.29 -6.42 12.86
C GLY A 102 1.97 -4.97 12.49
N ILE A 103 2.73 -4.42 11.53
CA ILE A 103 2.67 -3.03 11.05
C ILE A 103 1.27 -2.66 10.58
N CYS A 104 0.58 -3.55 9.88
CA CYS A 104 -0.79 -3.35 9.40
C CYS A 104 -1.78 -3.20 10.56
N HIS A 105 -1.67 -4.08 11.57
CA HIS A 105 -2.55 -4.04 12.73
C HIS A 105 -2.28 -2.80 13.60
N LEU A 106 -1.01 -2.41 13.77
CA LEU A 106 -0.66 -1.17 14.48
C LEU A 106 -1.17 0.09 13.76
N LYS A 107 -1.24 0.06 12.42
CA LYS A 107 -1.90 1.14 11.66
C LYS A 107 -3.40 1.22 11.98
N ARG A 108 -4.06 0.07 12.10
CA ARG A 108 -5.46 -0.01 12.56
C ARG A 108 -5.60 0.52 13.99
N VAL A 109 -4.72 0.14 14.92
CA VAL A 109 -4.71 0.66 16.30
C VAL A 109 -4.71 2.19 16.31
N ALA A 110 -3.88 2.83 15.49
CA ALA A 110 -3.87 4.29 15.39
C ALA A 110 -5.23 4.88 14.96
N ALA A 111 -5.91 4.21 14.02
CA ALA A 111 -7.23 4.64 13.55
C ALA A 111 -8.35 4.33 14.57
N ASP A 112 -8.33 3.17 15.21
CA ASP A 112 -9.40 2.71 16.09
C ASP A 112 -9.36 3.44 17.46
N PHE A 113 -8.16 3.75 17.98
CA PHE A 113 -7.98 4.40 19.30
C PHE A 113 -7.80 5.92 19.25
N LYS A 114 -7.78 6.56 18.07
CA LYS A 114 -7.80 8.04 18.01
C LYS A 114 -9.11 8.56 18.63
N SER A 115 -9.03 9.71 19.30
CA SER A 115 -10.24 10.37 19.81
C SER A 115 -11.17 10.74 18.65
N SER A 116 -12.49 10.61 18.85
CA SER A 116 -13.49 10.90 17.81
C SER A 116 -13.48 12.36 17.33
N GLY A 117 -13.00 13.28 18.20
CA GLY A 117 -12.80 14.69 17.90
C GLY A 117 -11.38 15.06 17.47
N HIS A 118 -10.51 14.08 17.20
CA HIS A 118 -9.11 14.33 16.83
C HIS A 118 -9.04 15.24 15.60
N ARG A 119 -8.43 16.41 15.76
CA ARG A 119 -8.27 17.37 14.68
C ARG A 119 -7.07 16.96 13.85
N ILE A 120 -7.29 16.68 12.58
CA ILE A 120 -6.21 16.50 11.62
C ILE A 120 -5.66 17.87 11.23
N ASN A 121 -4.33 17.99 11.17
CA ASN A 121 -3.64 19.17 10.66
C ASN A 121 -2.87 18.83 9.38
N GLU A 122 -3.09 19.58 8.30
CA GLU A 122 -2.29 19.56 7.09
C GLU A 122 -1.63 20.91 6.85
N SER A 123 -0.44 20.88 6.25
CA SER A 123 0.23 22.08 5.75
C SER A 123 -0.31 22.40 4.35
N LEU A 124 -1.01 23.53 4.24
CA LEU A 124 -1.68 23.95 3.02
C LEU A 124 -0.87 25.03 2.29
N PHE A 125 -0.78 24.90 0.97
CA PHE A 125 -0.30 25.97 0.09
C PHE A 125 -1.38 27.04 -0.11
N THR A 126 -0.95 28.23 -0.52
CA THR A 126 -1.87 29.28 -0.97
C THR A 126 -2.65 28.80 -2.21
N PRO A 127 -3.95 29.16 -2.35
CA PRO A 127 -4.74 28.80 -3.52
C PRO A 127 -4.05 29.17 -4.84
N THR A 128 -4.02 28.23 -5.77
CA THR A 128 -3.44 28.40 -7.11
C THR A 128 -4.47 28.85 -8.13
N HIS A 129 -5.77 28.68 -7.82
CA HIS A 129 -6.92 28.86 -8.72
C HIS A 129 -6.87 27.97 -9.97
N LYS A 130 -6.05 26.90 -9.95
CA LYS A 130 -6.05 25.87 -10.99
C LYS A 130 -7.16 24.88 -10.71
N ARG A 131 -7.99 24.64 -11.71
CA ARG A 131 -9.14 23.75 -11.63
C ARG A 131 -8.80 22.40 -12.23
N ILE A 132 -8.88 21.37 -11.42
CA ILE A 132 -8.50 20.00 -11.78
C ILE A 132 -9.73 19.12 -11.67
N VAL A 133 -9.95 18.31 -12.70
CA VAL A 133 -10.97 17.25 -12.66
C VAL A 133 -10.30 15.89 -12.47
N ILE A 134 -10.87 15.07 -11.58
CA ILE A 134 -10.46 13.67 -11.39
C ILE A 134 -11.63 12.78 -11.76
N VAL A 135 -11.39 11.83 -12.67
CA VAL A 135 -12.40 10.85 -13.10
C VAL A 135 -12.17 9.54 -12.37
N GLY A 136 -13.09 9.21 -11.45
CA GLY A 136 -13.04 8.05 -10.58
C GLY A 136 -12.59 8.39 -9.16
N SER A 137 -13.38 7.95 -8.17
CA SER A 137 -13.12 8.14 -6.73
C SER A 137 -12.52 6.90 -6.06
N GLY A 138 -11.78 6.08 -6.82
CA GLY A 138 -11.01 4.96 -6.25
C GLY A 138 -9.81 5.44 -5.43
N PRO A 139 -9.03 4.51 -4.82
CA PRO A 139 -7.90 4.84 -3.96
C PRO A 139 -6.89 5.82 -4.58
N ALA A 140 -6.56 5.65 -5.87
CA ALA A 140 -5.65 6.54 -6.59
C ALA A 140 -6.23 7.95 -6.76
N GLY A 141 -7.50 8.06 -7.14
CA GLY A 141 -8.19 9.34 -7.32
C GLY A 141 -8.32 10.10 -6.01
N ILE A 142 -8.66 9.42 -4.91
CA ILE A 142 -8.77 10.02 -3.57
C ILE A 142 -7.41 10.52 -3.07
N ALA A 143 -6.36 9.71 -3.23
CA ALA A 143 -5.01 10.10 -2.82
C ALA A 143 -4.50 11.30 -3.61
N ALA A 144 -4.73 11.32 -4.93
CA ALA A 144 -4.39 12.45 -5.76
C ALA A 144 -5.19 13.71 -5.39
N ALA A 145 -6.50 13.57 -5.18
CA ALA A 145 -7.38 14.67 -4.78
C ALA A 145 -6.89 15.33 -3.49
N HIS A 146 -6.62 14.53 -2.46
CA HIS A 146 -6.09 15.02 -1.18
C HIS A 146 -4.79 15.80 -1.39
N ASP A 147 -3.80 15.21 -2.05
CA ASP A 147 -2.48 15.81 -2.19
C ASP A 147 -2.53 17.10 -3.02
N LEU A 148 -3.29 17.12 -4.12
CA LEU A 148 -3.48 18.32 -4.95
C LEU A 148 -4.23 19.43 -4.19
N SER A 149 -5.20 19.08 -3.33
CA SER A 149 -5.85 20.05 -2.46
C SER A 149 -4.90 20.63 -1.42
N THR A 150 -3.97 19.84 -0.84
CA THR A 150 -2.94 20.40 0.06
C THR A 150 -2.00 21.36 -0.66
N LEU A 151 -1.87 21.19 -1.98
CA LEU A 151 -1.09 22.04 -2.87
C LEU A 151 -1.88 23.28 -3.35
N GLY A 152 -3.13 23.47 -2.89
CA GLY A 152 -3.91 24.68 -3.12
C GLY A 152 -4.69 24.71 -4.44
N HIS A 153 -4.84 23.56 -5.11
CA HIS A 153 -5.66 23.46 -6.32
C HIS A 153 -7.14 23.19 -6.00
N ASP A 154 -8.02 23.63 -6.91
CA ASP A 154 -9.46 23.40 -6.83
C ASP A 154 -9.80 22.05 -7.49
N ILE A 155 -10.37 21.12 -6.73
CA ILE A 155 -10.57 19.73 -7.16
C ILE A 155 -12.05 19.38 -7.30
N LEU A 156 -12.41 18.82 -8.45
CA LEU A 156 -13.71 18.22 -8.73
C LEU A 156 -13.55 16.75 -9.12
N ILE A 157 -14.23 15.84 -8.42
CA ILE A 157 -14.26 14.41 -8.73
C ILE A 157 -15.58 14.05 -9.40
N PHE A 158 -15.52 13.36 -10.54
CA PHE A 158 -16.66 12.66 -11.13
C PHE A 158 -16.58 11.16 -10.78
N GLU A 159 -17.63 10.63 -10.16
CA GLU A 159 -17.77 9.23 -9.80
C GLU A 159 -19.03 8.65 -10.44
N ARG A 160 -18.86 7.56 -11.19
CA ARG A 160 -19.96 6.90 -11.90
C ARG A 160 -20.91 6.19 -10.94
N GLU A 161 -20.39 5.57 -9.89
CA GLU A 161 -21.19 4.85 -8.92
C GLU A 161 -21.88 5.79 -7.91
N LYS A 162 -22.84 5.27 -7.15
CA LYS A 162 -23.65 6.09 -6.20
C LYS A 162 -22.85 6.60 -4.99
N LYS A 163 -21.79 5.89 -4.60
CA LYS A 163 -20.94 6.20 -3.45
C LYS A 163 -19.48 6.31 -3.90
N ALA A 164 -18.73 7.14 -3.19
CA ALA A 164 -17.30 7.26 -3.40
C ALA A 164 -16.53 6.03 -2.90
N GLY A 165 -15.26 5.90 -3.26
CA GLY A 165 -14.34 4.88 -2.74
C GLY A 165 -13.96 3.78 -3.72
N GLY A 166 -14.61 3.72 -4.89
CA GLY A 166 -14.34 2.71 -5.93
C GLY A 166 -14.34 1.29 -5.36
N MET A 167 -13.29 0.52 -5.62
CA MET A 167 -13.20 -0.88 -5.15
C MET A 167 -13.19 -1.04 -3.63
N LEU A 168 -12.89 0.00 -2.85
CA LEU A 168 -13.05 -0.04 -1.38
C LEU A 168 -14.53 -0.24 -1.02
N SER A 169 -15.42 0.44 -1.73
CA SER A 169 -16.87 0.43 -1.50
C SER A 169 -17.59 -0.72 -2.20
N TYR A 170 -17.10 -1.12 -3.38
CA TYR A 170 -17.80 -2.06 -4.25
C TYR A 170 -17.12 -3.42 -4.42
N GLY A 171 -15.80 -3.51 -4.24
CA GLY A 171 -15.04 -4.75 -4.42
C GLY A 171 -14.74 -5.48 -3.12
N ILE A 172 -14.51 -4.76 -2.02
CA ILE A 172 -14.10 -5.35 -0.74
C ILE A 172 -15.32 -5.62 0.16
N PRO A 173 -15.50 -6.84 0.69
CA PRO A 173 -16.60 -7.17 1.61
C PRO A 173 -16.57 -6.41 2.94
N GLU A 174 -17.76 -6.15 3.49
CA GLU A 174 -17.93 -5.41 4.75
C GLU A 174 -17.33 -6.10 5.97
N PHE A 175 -17.29 -7.44 5.99
CA PHE A 175 -16.65 -8.18 7.07
C PHE A 175 -15.10 -8.01 7.11
N ARG A 176 -14.50 -7.39 6.08
CA ARG A 176 -13.08 -6.99 6.05
C ARG A 176 -12.93 -5.47 6.17
N LEU A 177 -13.82 -4.71 5.54
CA LEU A 177 -13.80 -3.25 5.55
C LEU A 177 -15.20 -2.70 5.88
N PRO A 178 -15.49 -2.43 7.16
CA PRO A 178 -16.77 -1.85 7.57
C PRO A 178 -17.05 -0.52 6.87
N ARG A 179 -18.31 -0.30 6.45
CA ARG A 179 -18.69 0.89 5.68
C ARG A 179 -18.59 2.18 6.47
N ASP A 180 -18.91 2.15 7.76
CA ASP A 180 -18.81 3.33 8.62
C ASP A 180 -17.35 3.80 8.75
N GLU A 181 -16.41 2.86 8.89
CA GLU A 181 -14.98 3.15 8.93
C GLU A 181 -14.48 3.71 7.60
N LEU A 182 -14.90 3.11 6.48
CA LEU A 182 -14.55 3.61 5.15
C LEU A 182 -15.10 5.04 4.93
N ASP A 183 -16.35 5.30 5.32
CA ASP A 183 -16.97 6.62 5.18
C ASP A 183 -16.21 7.69 5.98
N ILE A 184 -15.74 7.38 7.19
CA ILE A 184 -14.91 8.28 7.99
C ILE A 184 -13.61 8.60 7.25
N GLU A 185 -12.93 7.58 6.73
CA GLU A 185 -11.66 7.73 6.02
C GLU A 185 -11.81 8.56 4.73
N LEU A 186 -12.86 8.30 3.95
CA LEU A 186 -13.16 9.05 2.73
C LEU A 186 -13.46 10.53 3.02
N ARG A 187 -14.28 10.80 4.03
CA ARG A 187 -14.56 12.19 4.46
C ARG A 187 -13.28 12.89 4.90
N ASN A 188 -12.45 12.20 5.68
CA ASN A 188 -11.18 12.73 6.16
C ASN A 188 -10.21 13.05 5.01
N ALA A 189 -10.14 12.20 3.99
CA ALA A 189 -9.29 12.41 2.82
C ALA A 189 -9.77 13.56 1.91
N LEU A 190 -11.08 13.77 1.79
CA LEU A 190 -11.67 14.75 0.85
C LEU A 190 -12.09 16.07 1.52
N ARG A 191 -11.87 16.23 2.83
CA ARG A 191 -12.35 17.39 3.61
C ARG A 191 -11.80 18.76 3.20
N LEU A 192 -10.74 18.81 2.38
CA LEU A 192 -10.02 20.05 2.02
C LEU A 192 -10.67 20.76 0.82
N GLY A 193 -12.00 20.89 0.84
CA GLY A 193 -12.75 21.57 -0.23
C GLY A 193 -12.87 20.78 -1.53
N VAL A 194 -12.58 19.47 -1.53
CA VAL A 194 -12.79 18.63 -2.70
C VAL A 194 -14.28 18.47 -2.96
N GLU A 195 -14.72 18.84 -4.17
CA GLU A 195 -16.08 18.59 -4.63
C GLU A 195 -16.15 17.20 -5.27
N ILE A 196 -17.24 16.48 -5.01
CA ILE A 196 -17.49 15.17 -5.62
C ILE A 196 -18.92 15.08 -6.14
N GLN A 197 -19.05 14.65 -7.40
CA GLN A 197 -20.31 14.38 -8.06
C GLN A 197 -20.42 12.88 -8.33
N THR A 198 -21.26 12.20 -7.54
CA THR A 198 -21.53 10.77 -7.68
C THR A 198 -22.71 10.50 -8.62
N GLY A 199 -22.79 9.28 -9.16
CA GLY A 199 -23.81 8.89 -10.12
C GLY A 199 -23.68 9.52 -11.51
N ILE A 200 -22.51 10.11 -11.82
CA ILE A 200 -22.24 10.77 -13.10
C ILE A 200 -21.08 10.07 -13.79
N GLY A 201 -21.36 9.46 -14.93
CA GLY A 201 -20.35 8.88 -15.79
C GLY A 201 -19.58 9.95 -16.58
N VAL A 202 -18.35 9.62 -16.96
CA VAL A 202 -17.59 10.36 -17.96
C VAL A 202 -17.46 9.48 -19.18
N GLY A 203 -17.87 9.97 -20.34
CA GLY A 203 -17.81 9.21 -21.58
C GLY A 203 -18.89 9.57 -22.59
N ASN A 204 -19.37 8.52 -23.28
CA ASN A 204 -20.20 8.63 -24.48
C ASN A 204 -21.69 8.37 -24.23
N GLY A 205 -22.11 8.10 -23.00
CA GLY A 205 -23.52 7.91 -22.65
C GLY A 205 -24.33 9.23 -22.73
N GLU A 206 -25.65 9.13 -22.90
CA GLU A 206 -26.54 10.29 -23.03
C GLU A 206 -26.50 11.24 -21.82
N THR A 207 -26.25 10.68 -20.63
CA THR A 207 -26.14 11.41 -19.36
C THR A 207 -24.71 11.61 -18.89
N ASP A 208 -23.73 11.15 -19.67
CA ASP A 208 -22.32 11.23 -19.30
C ASP A 208 -21.74 12.60 -19.66
N VAL A 209 -20.73 13.02 -18.90
CA VAL A 209 -19.93 14.20 -19.25
C VAL A 209 -18.83 13.79 -20.22
N SER A 210 -18.69 14.50 -21.34
CA SER A 210 -17.62 14.25 -22.32
C SER A 210 -16.24 14.51 -21.72
N LEU A 211 -15.30 13.59 -21.94
CA LEU A 211 -13.91 13.76 -21.50
C LEU A 211 -13.22 14.90 -22.28
N ALA A 212 -13.49 15.02 -23.59
CA ALA A 212 -13.03 16.15 -24.38
C ALA A 212 -13.51 17.49 -23.80
N TRP A 213 -14.79 17.58 -23.42
CA TRP A 213 -15.34 18.79 -22.80
C TRP A 213 -14.63 19.13 -21.47
N LEU A 214 -14.42 18.13 -20.61
CA LEU A 214 -13.71 18.32 -19.34
C LEU A 214 -12.31 18.90 -19.55
N ARG A 215 -11.59 18.38 -20.54
CA ARG A 215 -10.24 18.83 -20.91
C ARG A 215 -10.20 20.27 -21.43
N GLU A 216 -11.23 20.72 -22.14
CA GLU A 216 -11.30 22.08 -22.67
C GLU A 216 -11.67 23.13 -21.60
N HIS A 217 -12.36 22.73 -20.54
CA HIS A 217 -12.94 23.65 -19.56
C HIS A 217 -12.21 23.70 -18.21
N HIS A 218 -11.18 22.87 -18.02
CA HIS A 218 -10.37 22.77 -16.80
C HIS A 218 -8.88 22.83 -17.14
N ASP A 219 -8.02 23.16 -16.16
CA ASP A 219 -6.58 23.29 -16.38
C ASP A 219 -5.89 21.93 -16.55
N ALA A 220 -6.42 20.87 -15.91
CA ALA A 220 -5.95 19.49 -16.08
C ALA A 220 -7.05 18.48 -15.73
N VAL A 221 -6.93 17.28 -16.28
CA VAL A 221 -7.80 16.12 -15.97
C VAL A 221 -6.95 14.92 -15.59
N LEU A 222 -7.31 14.22 -14.51
CA LEU A 222 -6.70 12.97 -14.08
C LEU A 222 -7.68 11.80 -14.25
N LEU A 223 -7.26 10.78 -15.01
CA LEU A 223 -8.01 9.53 -15.16
C LEU A 223 -7.57 8.51 -14.10
N ALA A 224 -8.48 8.17 -13.19
CA ALA A 224 -8.28 7.21 -12.11
C ALA A 224 -9.42 6.16 -12.09
N THR A 225 -9.86 5.72 -13.28
CA THR A 225 -11.03 4.85 -13.48
C THR A 225 -10.79 3.37 -13.18
N GLY A 226 -9.53 2.96 -13.01
CA GLY A 226 -9.14 1.61 -12.59
C GLY A 226 -9.39 0.52 -13.63
N CYS A 227 -9.29 -0.74 -13.19
CA CYS A 227 -9.61 -1.93 -13.99
C CYS A 227 -11.04 -2.38 -13.67
N MET A 228 -12.00 -2.08 -14.54
CA MET A 228 -13.43 -2.28 -14.28
C MET A 228 -14.05 -3.47 -15.03
N ALA A 229 -13.27 -4.20 -15.83
CA ALA A 229 -13.75 -5.39 -16.55
C ALA A 229 -13.01 -6.64 -16.08
N ALA A 230 -13.75 -7.75 -15.94
CA ALA A 230 -13.13 -9.04 -15.67
C ALA A 230 -12.40 -9.59 -16.91
N ILE A 231 -11.34 -10.37 -16.69
CA ILE A 231 -10.66 -11.09 -17.76
C ILE A 231 -11.50 -12.32 -18.15
N PRO A 232 -11.84 -12.51 -19.43
CA PRO A 232 -12.63 -13.66 -19.86
C PRO A 232 -12.00 -15.01 -19.55
N LEU A 233 -12.83 -15.98 -19.17
CA LEU A 233 -12.38 -17.34 -18.87
C LEU A 233 -11.96 -18.05 -20.16
N PRO A 234 -10.68 -18.46 -20.32
CA PRO A 234 -10.23 -19.12 -21.54
C PRO A 234 -10.68 -20.59 -21.56
N LEU A 235 -11.85 -20.85 -22.15
CA LEU A 235 -12.39 -22.21 -22.34
C LEU A 235 -11.97 -22.79 -23.69
N GLU A 236 -11.88 -24.13 -23.76
CA GLU A 236 -11.56 -24.85 -24.99
C GLU A 236 -12.66 -24.65 -26.04
N GLY A 237 -12.27 -24.41 -27.29
CA GLY A 237 -13.20 -24.26 -28.41
C GLY A 237 -13.80 -22.87 -28.59
N LEU A 238 -13.60 -21.94 -27.65
CA LEU A 238 -14.01 -20.55 -27.82
C LEU A 238 -13.19 -19.83 -28.88
N LYS A 239 -13.87 -19.23 -29.85
CA LYS A 239 -13.28 -18.37 -30.88
C LYS A 239 -13.52 -16.91 -30.54
N LYS A 240 -12.66 -16.05 -31.09
CA LYS A 240 -12.82 -14.60 -30.96
C LYS A 240 -14.15 -14.17 -31.60
N GLY A 241 -15.01 -13.55 -30.82
CA GLY A 241 -16.34 -13.09 -31.25
C GLY A 241 -17.50 -14.02 -30.86
N ASP A 242 -17.21 -15.19 -30.28
CA ASP A 242 -18.25 -16.00 -29.64
C ASP A 242 -18.78 -15.28 -28.39
N ASP A 243 -20.04 -15.52 -28.05
CA ASP A 243 -20.63 -15.03 -26.80
C ASP A 243 -19.86 -15.58 -25.60
N ASP A 244 -19.63 -14.72 -24.60
CA ASP A 244 -18.93 -15.11 -23.39
C ASP A 244 -19.77 -16.12 -22.58
N PRO A 245 -19.31 -17.38 -22.41
CA PRO A 245 -20.07 -18.38 -21.67
C PRO A 245 -20.30 -18.02 -20.20
N VAL A 246 -19.43 -17.19 -19.62
CA VAL A 246 -19.61 -16.70 -18.24
C VAL A 246 -20.84 -15.81 -18.14
N LEU A 247 -21.14 -15.03 -19.18
CA LEU A 247 -22.29 -14.11 -19.19
C LEU A 247 -23.58 -14.80 -19.65
N THR A 248 -23.49 -15.89 -20.42
CA THR A 248 -24.66 -16.57 -20.99
C THR A 248 -25.09 -17.82 -20.23
N THR A 249 -24.24 -18.39 -19.37
CA THR A 249 -24.57 -19.61 -18.59
C THR A 249 -25.16 -19.25 -17.22
N PRO A 250 -26.41 -19.66 -16.90
CA PRO A 250 -26.97 -19.46 -15.57
C PRO A 250 -26.11 -20.08 -14.46
N ASN A 251 -25.97 -19.37 -13.35
CA ASN A 251 -25.13 -19.69 -12.19
C ASN A 251 -23.61 -19.65 -12.46
N VAL A 252 -23.19 -18.98 -13.53
CA VAL A 252 -21.79 -18.62 -13.78
C VAL A 252 -21.70 -17.10 -13.76
N GLU A 253 -20.71 -16.56 -13.07
CA GLU A 253 -20.56 -15.11 -12.93
C GLU A 253 -19.10 -14.71 -12.74
N TYR A 254 -18.73 -13.52 -13.18
CA TYR A 254 -17.45 -12.94 -12.81
C TYR A 254 -17.45 -12.51 -11.34
N GLY A 255 -16.39 -12.85 -10.62
CA GLY A 255 -16.27 -12.56 -9.20
C GLY A 255 -16.29 -11.07 -8.87
N LEU A 256 -15.73 -10.24 -9.77
CA LEU A 256 -15.81 -8.78 -9.63
C LEU A 256 -17.26 -8.31 -9.66
N ASP A 257 -18.01 -8.68 -10.71
CA ASP A 257 -19.41 -8.28 -10.89
C ASP A 257 -20.27 -8.80 -9.73
N PHE A 258 -20.06 -10.05 -9.31
CA PHE A 258 -20.73 -10.65 -8.17
C PHE A 258 -20.58 -9.82 -6.88
N LEU A 259 -19.35 -9.37 -6.57
CA LEU A 259 -19.08 -8.54 -5.39
C LEU A 259 -19.64 -7.13 -5.56
N MET A 260 -19.47 -6.51 -6.73
CA MET A 260 -19.98 -5.17 -7.00
C MET A 260 -21.51 -5.12 -6.89
N ASP A 261 -22.21 -6.08 -7.47
CA ASP A 261 -23.66 -6.15 -7.45
C ASP A 261 -24.20 -6.41 -6.04
N LEU A 262 -23.53 -7.26 -5.27
CA LEU A 262 -23.84 -7.43 -3.84
C LEU A 262 -23.77 -6.09 -3.10
N HIS A 263 -22.70 -5.32 -3.28
CA HIS A 263 -22.51 -4.03 -2.61
C HIS A 263 -23.38 -2.90 -3.17
N ARG A 264 -23.90 -3.04 -4.39
CA ARG A 264 -24.97 -2.19 -4.93
C ARG A 264 -26.34 -2.49 -4.31
N GLY A 265 -26.43 -3.51 -3.45
CA GLY A 265 -27.64 -3.94 -2.78
C GLY A 265 -28.46 -4.96 -3.56
N GLN A 266 -27.90 -5.56 -4.62
CA GLN A 266 -28.57 -6.66 -5.31
C GLN A 266 -28.53 -7.92 -4.45
N LYS A 267 -29.67 -8.62 -4.40
CA LYS A 267 -29.74 -9.90 -3.68
C LYS A 267 -29.04 -10.98 -4.50
N LYS A 268 -27.90 -11.46 -4.00
CA LYS A 268 -27.17 -12.60 -4.58
C LYS A 268 -27.57 -13.91 -3.92
N THR A 269 -27.55 -14.99 -4.70
CA THR A 269 -27.77 -16.37 -4.23
C THR A 269 -26.72 -17.27 -4.86
N VAL A 270 -26.34 -18.32 -4.15
CA VAL A 270 -25.39 -19.34 -4.64
C VAL A 270 -25.97 -20.73 -4.38
N GLY A 271 -25.54 -21.71 -5.17
CA GLY A 271 -25.87 -23.12 -4.96
C GLY A 271 -25.14 -23.73 -3.76
N LYS A 272 -25.30 -25.04 -3.57
CA LYS A 272 -24.67 -25.76 -2.44
C LYS A 272 -23.17 -25.94 -2.64
N ARG A 273 -22.74 -26.22 -3.88
CA ARG A 273 -21.34 -26.39 -4.28
C ARG A 273 -20.89 -25.22 -5.14
N VAL A 274 -20.00 -24.40 -4.60
CA VAL A 274 -19.51 -23.20 -5.28
C VAL A 274 -18.03 -23.34 -5.59
N PHE A 275 -17.68 -23.20 -6.87
CA PHE A 275 -16.29 -23.13 -7.30
C PHE A 275 -15.90 -21.69 -7.57
N VAL A 276 -14.74 -21.28 -7.08
CA VAL A 276 -14.14 -20.00 -7.42
C VAL A 276 -12.85 -20.26 -8.18
N VAL A 277 -12.71 -19.73 -9.39
CA VAL A 277 -11.49 -19.87 -10.19
C VAL A 277 -10.66 -18.61 -10.06
N GLY A 278 -9.49 -18.70 -9.43
CA GLY A 278 -8.64 -17.55 -9.19
C GLY A 278 -7.71 -17.74 -7.99
N ALA A 279 -6.86 -16.75 -7.73
CA ALA A 279 -5.92 -16.76 -6.61
C ALA A 279 -5.74 -15.39 -5.93
N GLY A 280 -6.38 -14.32 -6.42
CA GLY A 280 -6.26 -12.99 -5.81
C GLY A 280 -7.26 -12.75 -4.69
N PHE A 281 -7.22 -11.53 -4.11
CA PHE A 281 -8.19 -11.10 -3.10
C PHE A 281 -9.65 -11.28 -3.56
N THR A 282 -9.97 -10.95 -4.82
CA THR A 282 -11.32 -11.18 -5.38
C THR A 282 -11.77 -12.63 -5.25
N ALA A 283 -10.88 -13.61 -5.52
CA ALA A 283 -11.23 -15.02 -5.42
C ALA A 283 -11.52 -15.43 -3.96
N LEU A 284 -10.69 -14.93 -3.04
CA LEU A 284 -10.84 -15.20 -1.62
C LEU A 284 -12.12 -14.58 -1.05
N ASP A 285 -12.39 -13.32 -1.42
CA ASP A 285 -13.58 -12.57 -1.01
C ASP A 285 -14.85 -13.22 -1.57
N CYS A 286 -14.87 -13.60 -2.86
CA CYS A 286 -15.96 -14.38 -3.45
C CYS A 286 -16.23 -15.68 -2.68
N ALA A 287 -15.19 -16.44 -2.35
CA ALA A 287 -15.34 -17.71 -1.63
C ALA A 287 -15.94 -17.50 -0.23
N ARG A 288 -15.44 -16.51 0.51
CA ARG A 288 -15.90 -16.19 1.87
C ARG A 288 -17.31 -15.60 1.89
N VAL A 289 -17.68 -14.81 0.88
CA VAL A 289 -19.06 -14.35 0.67
C VAL A 289 -19.97 -15.53 0.32
N ALA A 290 -19.56 -16.43 -0.58
CA ALA A 290 -20.34 -17.61 -0.94
C ALA A 290 -20.67 -18.50 0.29
N ARG A 291 -19.71 -18.69 1.22
CA ARG A 291 -19.97 -19.37 2.50
C ARG A 291 -21.06 -18.68 3.31
N ARG A 292 -21.03 -17.34 3.41
CA ARG A 292 -22.02 -16.55 4.15
C ARG A 292 -23.41 -16.53 3.47
N LEU A 293 -23.46 -16.75 2.17
CA LEU A 293 -24.71 -16.92 1.42
C LEU A 293 -25.30 -18.34 1.54
N GLY A 294 -24.67 -19.23 2.30
CA GLY A 294 -25.21 -20.56 2.63
C GLY A 294 -24.65 -21.70 1.78
N ALA A 295 -23.58 -21.50 1.03
CA ALA A 295 -22.90 -22.60 0.33
C ALA A 295 -22.37 -23.65 1.32
N GLU A 296 -22.65 -24.93 1.06
CA GLU A 296 -22.24 -26.07 1.89
C GLU A 296 -20.80 -26.50 1.59
N GLU A 297 -20.37 -26.38 0.34
CA GLU A 297 -19.01 -26.67 -0.14
C GLU A 297 -18.51 -25.49 -0.97
N VAL A 298 -17.35 -24.93 -0.61
CA VAL A 298 -16.72 -23.86 -1.39
C VAL A 298 -15.26 -24.18 -1.62
N THR A 299 -14.88 -24.22 -2.89
CA THR A 299 -13.51 -24.55 -3.30
C THR A 299 -12.94 -23.44 -4.20
N ILE A 300 -11.70 -23.05 -3.92
CA ILE A 300 -10.91 -22.19 -4.80
C ILE A 300 -10.04 -23.09 -5.68
N HIS A 301 -10.15 -22.94 -7.00
CA HIS A 301 -9.35 -23.65 -8.00
C HIS A 301 -8.36 -22.69 -8.63
N LEU A 302 -7.07 -23.02 -8.54
CA LEU A 302 -6.00 -22.20 -9.12
C LEU A 302 -5.01 -23.04 -9.92
N ARG A 303 -4.41 -22.40 -10.93
CA ARG A 303 -3.52 -23.07 -11.91
C ARG A 303 -2.12 -23.40 -11.37
N THR A 304 -1.71 -22.76 -10.28
CA THR A 304 -0.41 -22.96 -9.59
C THR A 304 -0.61 -23.69 -8.25
N THR A 305 0.41 -23.74 -7.40
CA THR A 305 0.29 -24.19 -6.01
C THR A 305 -0.09 -23.03 -5.08
N GLU A 306 -0.55 -23.38 -3.88
CA GLU A 306 -0.96 -22.43 -2.83
C GLU A 306 0.16 -21.45 -2.42
N GLU A 307 1.42 -21.90 -2.46
CA GLU A 307 2.62 -21.09 -2.18
C GLU A 307 2.70 -19.82 -3.04
N TYR A 308 2.08 -19.80 -4.22
CA TYR A 308 2.12 -18.68 -5.16
C TYR A 308 0.84 -17.82 -5.15
N ILE A 309 -0.01 -17.96 -4.14
CA ILE A 309 -1.18 -17.09 -3.96
C ILE A 309 -0.70 -15.69 -3.55
N PRO A 310 -1.01 -14.62 -4.30
CA PRO A 310 -0.58 -13.25 -4.01
C PRO A 310 -1.51 -12.57 -2.98
N VAL A 311 -1.76 -13.25 -1.85
CA VAL A 311 -2.60 -12.75 -0.75
C VAL A 311 -1.88 -13.04 0.57
N ALA A 312 -2.08 -12.17 1.57
CA ALA A 312 -1.51 -12.36 2.90
C ALA A 312 -1.87 -13.74 3.47
N LYS A 313 -0.90 -14.40 4.12
CA LYS A 313 -1.06 -15.78 4.63
C LYS A 313 -2.18 -15.86 5.67
N GLU A 314 -2.33 -14.80 6.46
CA GLU A 314 -3.36 -14.63 7.47
C GLU A 314 -4.77 -14.66 6.85
N GLU A 315 -4.96 -14.03 5.69
CA GLU A 315 -6.26 -14.04 5.00
C GLU A 315 -6.59 -15.43 4.42
N ILE A 316 -5.59 -16.12 3.87
CA ILE A 316 -5.74 -17.51 3.41
C ILE A 316 -6.11 -18.42 4.58
N PHE A 317 -5.44 -18.24 5.73
CA PHE A 317 -5.70 -18.98 6.95
C PHE A 317 -7.14 -18.76 7.45
N GLU A 318 -7.62 -17.52 7.49
CA GLU A 318 -8.98 -17.20 7.91
C GLU A 318 -10.04 -17.77 6.95
N ALA A 319 -9.79 -17.78 5.64
CA ALA A 319 -10.68 -18.43 4.68
C ALA A 319 -10.75 -19.96 4.90
N LYS A 320 -9.62 -20.60 5.15
CA LYS A 320 -9.57 -22.05 5.47
C LYS A 320 -10.30 -22.38 6.77
N ARG A 321 -10.21 -21.52 7.79
CA ARG A 321 -10.98 -21.68 9.04
C ARG A 321 -12.49 -21.57 8.82
N GLU A 322 -12.93 -20.80 7.82
CA GLU A 322 -14.32 -20.72 7.37
C GLU A 322 -14.74 -21.94 6.49
N GLY A 323 -13.84 -22.90 6.28
CA GLY A 323 -14.07 -24.12 5.53
C GLY A 323 -13.99 -23.94 4.01
N VAL A 324 -13.27 -22.92 3.53
CA VAL A 324 -12.92 -22.79 2.11
C VAL A 324 -11.73 -23.71 1.81
N GLU A 325 -11.89 -24.62 0.86
CA GLU A 325 -10.81 -25.48 0.41
C GLU A 325 -10.06 -24.85 -0.77
N ILE A 326 -8.75 -25.09 -0.85
CA ILE A 326 -7.91 -24.57 -1.93
C ILE A 326 -7.30 -25.73 -2.70
N HIS A 327 -7.65 -25.81 -3.98
CA HIS A 327 -7.22 -26.86 -4.89
C HIS A 327 -6.29 -26.29 -5.96
N GLY A 328 -5.00 -26.55 -5.78
CA GLY A 328 -3.94 -26.15 -6.70
C GLY A 328 -3.87 -26.99 -7.97
N LEU A 329 -3.10 -26.49 -8.94
CA LEU A 329 -2.72 -27.16 -10.18
C LEU A 329 -3.89 -27.57 -11.08
N ARG A 330 -4.96 -26.77 -11.12
CA ARG A 330 -6.15 -27.04 -11.94
C ARG A 330 -6.48 -25.84 -12.81
N THR A 331 -6.74 -26.07 -14.09
CA THR A 331 -7.23 -25.03 -15.01
C THR A 331 -8.56 -25.47 -15.60
N PRO A 332 -9.62 -24.65 -15.49
CA PRO A 332 -10.90 -24.98 -16.12
C PRO A 332 -10.76 -24.92 -17.64
N THR A 333 -11.35 -25.89 -18.32
CA THR A 333 -11.32 -26.02 -19.78
C THR A 333 -12.71 -26.05 -20.42
N GLY A 334 -13.76 -26.32 -19.64
CA GLY A 334 -15.14 -26.31 -20.16
C GLY A 334 -16.19 -26.21 -19.06
N LEU A 335 -17.36 -25.68 -19.42
CA LEU A 335 -18.57 -25.68 -18.59
C LEU A 335 -19.46 -26.86 -18.99
N ILE A 336 -20.04 -27.53 -18.01
CA ILE A 336 -20.97 -28.64 -18.20
C ILE A 336 -22.33 -28.15 -17.77
N THR A 337 -23.29 -28.15 -18.68
CA THR A 337 -24.63 -27.62 -18.45
C THR A 337 -25.68 -28.72 -18.36
N ASN A 338 -26.77 -28.42 -17.67
CA ASN A 338 -28.01 -29.18 -17.70
C ASN A 338 -28.77 -28.95 -19.03
N PRO A 339 -29.80 -29.76 -19.34
CA PRO A 339 -30.64 -29.53 -20.52
C PRO A 339 -31.33 -28.15 -20.57
N ASP A 340 -31.52 -27.50 -19.41
CA ASP A 340 -32.08 -26.14 -19.29
C ASP A 340 -31.02 -25.04 -19.45
N GLY A 341 -29.77 -25.40 -19.71
CA GLY A 341 -28.63 -24.50 -19.88
C GLY A 341 -27.91 -24.11 -18.59
N SER A 342 -28.46 -24.42 -17.41
CA SER A 342 -27.83 -24.07 -16.13
C SER A 342 -26.54 -24.86 -15.86
N LEU A 343 -25.60 -24.28 -15.11
CA LEU A 343 -24.37 -24.96 -14.72
C LEU A 343 -24.67 -26.24 -13.91
N ARG A 344 -24.02 -27.33 -14.29
CA ARG A 344 -24.00 -28.62 -13.57
C ARG A 344 -22.60 -28.98 -13.06
N GLY A 345 -21.56 -28.52 -13.75
CA GLY A 345 -20.19 -28.88 -13.44
C GLY A 345 -19.16 -28.12 -14.27
N VAL A 346 -17.90 -28.29 -13.90
CA VAL A 346 -16.76 -27.69 -14.59
C VAL A 346 -15.77 -28.79 -14.94
N ARG A 347 -15.31 -28.77 -16.20
CA ARG A 347 -14.20 -29.62 -16.66
C ARG A 347 -12.89 -28.90 -16.39
N PHE A 348 -11.94 -29.63 -15.82
CA PHE A 348 -10.59 -29.16 -15.52
C PHE A 348 -9.55 -30.02 -16.23
N VAL A 349 -8.36 -29.45 -16.39
CA VAL A 349 -7.13 -30.16 -16.69
C VAL A 349 -6.15 -30.01 -15.52
N GLN A 350 -5.36 -31.05 -15.23
CA GLN A 350 -4.28 -30.96 -14.24
C GLN A 350 -3.09 -30.22 -14.82
N ASN A 351 -2.39 -29.47 -13.98
CA ASN A 351 -1.18 -28.75 -14.33
C ASN A 351 0.04 -29.33 -13.61
N ARG A 352 1.20 -29.19 -14.25
CA ARG A 352 2.49 -29.20 -13.56
C ARG A 352 3.05 -27.78 -13.51
N LEU A 353 3.87 -27.49 -12.50
CA LEU A 353 4.60 -26.22 -12.46
C LEU A 353 5.68 -26.19 -13.55
N GLY A 354 5.75 -25.07 -14.25
CA GLY A 354 6.79 -24.73 -15.21
C GLY A 354 7.79 -23.73 -14.64
N GLY A 355 8.52 -23.07 -15.55
CA GLY A 355 9.49 -22.03 -15.21
C GLY A 355 8.86 -20.76 -14.64
N TRP A 356 9.71 -19.79 -14.33
CA TRP A 356 9.31 -18.43 -13.96
C TRP A 356 9.03 -17.60 -15.22
N ARG A 357 7.95 -16.83 -15.19
CA ARG A 357 7.67 -15.81 -16.20
C ARG A 357 8.48 -14.55 -15.88
N LYS A 358 8.65 -13.67 -16.87
CA LYS A 358 9.34 -12.36 -16.70
C LYS A 358 8.76 -11.50 -15.57
N ASN A 359 7.47 -11.64 -15.29
CA ASN A 359 6.78 -10.92 -14.23
C ASN A 359 6.83 -11.62 -12.85
N GLY A 360 7.74 -12.58 -12.66
CA GLY A 360 7.90 -13.30 -11.39
C GLY A 360 6.80 -14.32 -11.08
N ARG A 361 5.80 -14.51 -11.95
CA ARG A 361 4.76 -15.54 -11.74
C ARG A 361 5.20 -16.90 -12.26
N ARG A 362 4.84 -17.98 -11.58
CA ARG A 362 5.06 -19.35 -12.08
C ARG A 362 4.19 -19.66 -13.30
N GLN A 363 4.75 -20.42 -14.24
CA GLN A 363 3.99 -20.98 -15.35
C GLN A 363 3.23 -22.24 -14.89
N ALA A 364 1.97 -22.37 -15.28
CA ALA A 364 1.21 -23.60 -15.20
C ALA A 364 1.20 -24.25 -16.59
N ILE A 365 1.54 -25.54 -16.67
CA ILE A 365 1.59 -26.30 -17.93
C ILE A 365 0.58 -27.44 -17.81
N ALA A 366 -0.43 -27.42 -18.68
CA ALA A 366 -1.46 -28.45 -18.73
C ALA A 366 -0.84 -29.82 -19.06
N ILE A 367 -1.31 -30.86 -18.37
CA ILE A 367 -0.92 -32.25 -18.60
C ILE A 367 -1.95 -32.86 -19.56
N GLU A 368 -1.51 -33.26 -20.75
CA GLU A 368 -2.39 -33.87 -21.74
C GLU A 368 -3.02 -35.17 -21.22
N GLY A 369 -4.30 -35.41 -21.53
CA GLY A 369 -5.05 -36.58 -21.08
C GLY A 369 -5.47 -36.58 -19.61
N SER A 370 -5.19 -35.48 -18.87
CA SER A 370 -5.53 -35.36 -17.45
C SER A 370 -6.87 -34.67 -17.19
N GLN A 371 -7.76 -34.60 -18.19
CA GLN A 371 -9.05 -33.94 -18.04
C GLN A 371 -9.97 -34.70 -17.08
N PHE A 372 -10.69 -33.97 -16.24
CA PHE A 372 -11.67 -34.51 -15.31
C PHE A 372 -12.80 -33.51 -15.07
N GLU A 373 -13.95 -34.01 -14.64
CA GLU A 373 -15.16 -33.22 -14.42
C GLU A 373 -15.53 -33.24 -12.95
N LEU A 374 -15.93 -32.07 -12.44
CA LEU A 374 -16.40 -31.93 -11.06
C LEU A 374 -17.78 -31.26 -11.06
N ALA A 375 -18.68 -31.78 -10.23
CA ALA A 375 -20.02 -31.22 -10.09
C ALA A 375 -19.97 -29.89 -9.34
N CYS A 376 -20.68 -28.89 -9.87
CA CYS A 376 -20.63 -27.51 -9.41
C CYS A 376 -21.97 -26.84 -9.69
N ASP A 377 -22.55 -26.21 -8.68
CA ASP A 377 -23.86 -25.55 -8.79
C ASP A 377 -23.70 -24.05 -9.08
N THR A 378 -22.56 -23.44 -8.72
CA THR A 378 -22.24 -22.03 -9.01
C THR A 378 -20.74 -21.86 -9.27
N LEU A 379 -20.38 -21.18 -10.35
CA LEU A 379 -19.00 -20.87 -10.70
C LEU A 379 -18.75 -19.35 -10.64
N LEU A 380 -17.80 -18.92 -9.83
CA LEU A 380 -17.33 -17.54 -9.75
C LEU A 380 -15.94 -17.41 -10.38
N VAL A 381 -15.80 -16.56 -11.39
CA VAL A 381 -14.56 -16.39 -12.15
C VAL A 381 -13.80 -15.15 -11.67
N ALA A 382 -12.66 -15.34 -11.02
CA ALA A 382 -11.85 -14.30 -10.40
C ALA A 382 -10.36 -14.38 -10.83
N ILE A 383 -10.12 -14.42 -12.14
CA ILE A 383 -8.79 -14.63 -12.73
C ILE A 383 -8.02 -13.34 -13.05
N GLY A 384 -8.62 -12.18 -12.79
CA GLY A 384 -8.01 -10.87 -12.97
C GLY A 384 -8.99 -9.86 -13.57
N GLN A 385 -8.50 -8.63 -13.72
CA GLN A 385 -9.27 -7.49 -14.20
C GLN A 385 -8.45 -6.72 -15.24
N THR A 386 -9.12 -6.00 -16.12
CA THR A 386 -8.55 -5.18 -17.18
C THR A 386 -9.25 -3.82 -17.25
N THR A 387 -8.60 -2.86 -17.89
CA THR A 387 -9.15 -1.53 -18.16
C THR A 387 -10.29 -1.58 -19.17
N VAL A 388 -11.18 -0.58 -19.07
CA VAL A 388 -12.25 -0.32 -20.04
C VAL A 388 -11.97 1.05 -20.64
N ASN A 389 -11.86 1.14 -21.97
CA ASN A 389 -11.44 2.36 -22.65
C ASN A 389 -12.49 2.97 -23.58
N ASP A 390 -13.63 2.30 -23.77
CA ASP A 390 -14.64 2.67 -24.77
C ASP A 390 -15.36 4.00 -24.45
N TYR A 391 -15.22 4.50 -23.22
CA TYR A 391 -15.75 5.78 -22.79
C TYR A 391 -14.88 6.98 -23.25
N ILE A 392 -13.65 6.74 -23.70
CA ILE A 392 -12.68 7.80 -23.99
C ILE A 392 -12.94 8.36 -25.40
N ASP A 393 -13.44 9.59 -25.48
CA ASP A 393 -13.67 10.34 -26.72
C ASP A 393 -12.43 11.12 -27.22
N VAL A 394 -11.32 11.03 -26.49
CA VAL A 394 -10.00 11.60 -26.84
C VAL A 394 -9.04 10.50 -27.27
N LYS A 395 -8.27 10.73 -28.33
CA LYS A 395 -7.28 9.74 -28.80
C LYS A 395 -6.13 9.58 -27.80
N LEU A 396 -6.01 8.40 -27.18
CA LEU A 396 -4.93 8.05 -26.24
C LEU A 396 -4.08 6.88 -26.74
N GLY A 397 -2.81 6.87 -26.34
CA GLY A 397 -1.93 5.72 -26.49
C GLY A 397 -2.22 4.66 -25.42
N LEU A 398 -2.39 3.41 -25.84
CA LEU A 398 -2.56 2.26 -24.97
C LEU A 398 -1.36 1.31 -25.09
N ASP A 399 -1.09 0.54 -24.04
CA ASP A 399 -0.16 -0.58 -24.08
C ASP A 399 -0.80 -1.86 -24.66
N ASP A 400 -0.01 -2.93 -24.76
CA ASP A 400 -0.47 -4.20 -25.34
C ASP A 400 -1.53 -4.90 -24.47
N TRP A 401 -1.71 -4.45 -23.22
CA TRP A 401 -2.71 -4.93 -22.27
C TRP A 401 -3.93 -4.01 -22.19
N GLY A 402 -3.95 -2.91 -22.95
CA GLY A 402 -5.04 -1.93 -22.96
C GLY A 402 -4.96 -0.90 -21.84
N ASN A 403 -3.89 -0.84 -21.04
CA ASN A 403 -3.71 0.21 -20.04
C ASN A 403 -3.30 1.52 -20.72
N VAL A 404 -3.64 2.65 -20.10
CA VAL A 404 -3.26 3.97 -20.63
C VAL A 404 -1.77 4.20 -20.45
N LYS A 405 -1.10 4.56 -21.55
CA LYS A 405 0.32 4.94 -21.53
C LYS A 405 0.50 6.35 -21.00
N ILE A 406 1.42 6.49 -20.06
CA ILE A 406 1.89 7.78 -19.53
C ILE A 406 3.39 7.95 -19.79
N ASN A 407 3.85 9.20 -19.86
CA ASN A 407 5.26 9.54 -19.90
C ASN A 407 5.86 9.63 -18.48
N GLU A 408 7.16 9.99 -18.38
CA GLU A 408 7.86 10.14 -17.10
C GLU A 408 7.23 11.20 -16.17
N HIS A 409 6.54 12.18 -16.73
CA HIS A 409 5.80 13.23 -16.03
C HIS A 409 4.36 12.84 -15.68
N GLY A 410 3.96 11.58 -15.90
CA GLY A 410 2.61 11.11 -15.54
C GLY A 410 1.51 11.50 -16.52
N MET A 411 1.86 12.15 -17.63
CA MET A 411 0.91 12.64 -18.62
C MET A 411 0.69 11.60 -19.71
N THR A 412 -0.56 11.49 -20.17
CA THR A 412 -0.92 10.65 -21.32
C THR A 412 -0.39 11.24 -22.64
N THR A 413 -0.70 10.59 -23.77
CA THR A 413 -0.39 11.16 -25.09
C THR A 413 -1.21 12.42 -25.44
N ALA A 414 -2.24 12.75 -24.65
CA ALA A 414 -3.01 13.97 -24.79
C ALA A 414 -2.58 15.00 -23.73
N ASP A 415 -2.19 16.19 -24.19
CA ASP A 415 -1.69 17.26 -23.31
C ASP A 415 -2.77 17.71 -22.30
N GLY A 416 -2.37 17.92 -21.04
CA GLY A 416 -3.29 18.25 -19.94
C GLY A 416 -4.11 17.08 -19.38
N LEU A 417 -3.93 15.86 -19.92
CA LEU A 417 -4.59 14.65 -19.43
C LEU A 417 -3.57 13.70 -18.80
N PHE A 418 -3.79 13.36 -17.54
CA PHE A 418 -2.96 12.47 -16.72
C PHE A 418 -3.72 11.18 -16.43
N ALA A 419 -3.01 10.13 -16.02
CA ALA A 419 -3.64 8.88 -15.59
C ALA A 419 -2.88 8.27 -14.39
N ALA A 420 -3.62 7.60 -13.49
CA ALA A 420 -3.06 7.01 -12.27
C ALA A 420 -3.74 5.71 -11.86
N GLY A 421 -3.12 5.02 -10.89
CA GLY A 421 -3.59 3.77 -10.31
C GLY A 421 -3.65 2.62 -11.32
N ASP A 422 -4.61 1.73 -11.10
CA ASP A 422 -4.81 0.49 -11.89
C ASP A 422 -5.13 0.76 -13.36
N PHE A 423 -5.52 1.98 -13.73
CA PHE A 423 -5.78 2.35 -15.13
C PHE A 423 -4.50 2.45 -15.98
N VAL A 424 -3.35 2.54 -15.32
CA VAL A 424 -2.02 2.60 -15.95
C VAL A 424 -1.25 1.30 -15.69
N GLY A 425 -1.21 0.85 -14.43
CA GLY A 425 -0.40 -0.31 -14.03
C GLY A 425 -1.09 -1.67 -14.19
N GLY A 426 -2.39 -1.68 -14.51
CA GLY A 426 -3.24 -2.85 -14.38
C GLY A 426 -3.65 -3.11 -12.92
N ALA A 427 -4.49 -4.12 -12.71
CA ALA A 427 -5.05 -4.45 -11.39
C ALA A 427 -3.95 -4.69 -10.34
N SER A 428 -3.95 -3.90 -9.27
CA SER A 428 -2.92 -3.88 -8.23
C SER A 428 -3.52 -3.91 -6.82
N THR A 429 -2.75 -3.57 -5.79
CA THR A 429 -3.22 -3.45 -4.40
C THR A 429 -3.61 -2.01 -4.05
N VAL A 430 -4.48 -1.83 -3.06
CA VAL A 430 -4.96 -0.49 -2.66
C VAL A 430 -3.79 0.45 -2.29
N VAL A 431 -2.75 -0.05 -1.63
CA VAL A 431 -1.60 0.78 -1.22
C VAL A 431 -0.75 1.20 -2.43
N GLU A 432 -0.64 0.36 -3.47
CA GLU A 432 0.02 0.72 -4.73
C GLU A 432 -0.78 1.78 -5.48
N ALA A 433 -2.10 1.65 -5.55
CA ALA A 433 -2.96 2.66 -6.15
C ALA A 433 -2.87 4.01 -5.43
N VAL A 434 -2.84 4.01 -4.08
CA VAL A 434 -2.59 5.22 -3.28
C VAL A 434 -1.22 5.81 -3.62
N GLY A 435 -0.15 5.02 -3.58
CA GLY A 435 1.20 5.49 -3.89
C GLY A 435 1.31 6.13 -5.27
N HIS A 436 0.79 5.46 -6.29
CA HIS A 436 0.81 5.97 -7.66
C HIS A 436 -0.04 7.24 -7.82
N GLY A 437 -1.22 7.32 -7.18
CA GLY A 437 -2.04 8.53 -7.19
C GLY A 437 -1.29 9.76 -6.64
N ARG A 438 -0.54 9.59 -5.56
CA ARG A 438 0.27 10.66 -4.95
C ARG A 438 1.45 11.07 -5.82
N GLU A 439 2.14 10.11 -6.40
CA GLU A 439 3.23 10.36 -7.33
C GLU A 439 2.73 11.21 -8.52
N ILE A 440 1.62 10.82 -9.12
CA ILE A 440 1.03 11.55 -10.26
C ILE A 440 0.53 12.94 -9.83
N ALA A 441 -0.01 13.10 -8.62
CA ALA A 441 -0.39 14.41 -8.09
C ALA A 441 0.79 15.39 -8.02
N LEU A 442 1.95 14.96 -7.53
CA LEU A 442 3.15 15.81 -7.48
C LEU A 442 3.65 16.18 -8.88
N LYS A 443 3.60 15.24 -9.84
CA LYS A 443 4.01 15.52 -11.23
C LYS A 443 3.04 16.46 -11.93
N MET A 444 1.75 16.30 -11.70
CA MET A 444 0.71 17.16 -12.27
C MET A 444 0.78 18.57 -11.68
N ASP A 445 1.06 18.70 -10.38
CA ASP A 445 1.38 19.98 -9.75
C ASP A 445 2.57 20.67 -10.42
N ALA A 446 3.69 19.96 -10.57
CA ALA A 446 4.89 20.50 -11.16
C ALA A 446 4.67 20.98 -12.61
N TRP A 447 3.83 20.26 -13.37
CA TRP A 447 3.44 20.66 -14.73
C TRP A 447 2.57 21.92 -14.73
N LEU A 448 1.51 21.96 -13.90
CA LEU A 448 0.59 23.11 -13.80
C LEU A 448 1.30 24.39 -13.35
N MET A 449 2.25 24.26 -12.44
CA MET A 449 2.97 25.38 -11.84
C MET A 449 4.27 25.72 -12.57
N GLY A 450 4.76 24.82 -13.44
CA GLY A 450 5.99 24.98 -14.21
C GLY A 450 7.30 24.74 -13.43
N TYR A 451 7.23 24.26 -12.18
CA TYR A 451 8.37 23.87 -11.37
C TYR A 451 7.95 22.94 -10.22
N GLU A 452 8.89 22.15 -9.71
CA GLU A 452 8.67 21.31 -8.52
C GLU A 452 8.54 22.17 -7.25
N ARG A 453 7.36 22.13 -6.61
CA ARG A 453 7.08 22.89 -5.40
C ARG A 453 7.42 22.17 -4.10
N ARG A 454 7.71 20.88 -4.17
CA ARG A 454 8.16 20.05 -3.05
C ARG A 454 9.37 19.25 -3.46
N LYS A 455 10.34 19.15 -2.56
CA LYS A 455 11.56 18.35 -2.75
C LYS A 455 11.73 17.36 -1.60
N GLU A 456 12.09 16.13 -1.94
CA GLU A 456 12.47 15.11 -0.97
C GLU A 456 13.83 15.47 -0.32
N VAL A 457 13.85 15.49 1.01
CA VAL A 457 15.03 15.74 1.85
C VAL A 457 15.03 14.77 3.03
N VAL A 458 16.19 14.50 3.62
CA VAL A 458 16.27 13.78 4.91
C VAL A 458 16.29 14.81 6.04
N LYS A 459 15.29 14.74 6.92
CA LYS A 459 15.26 15.47 8.18
C LYS A 459 16.04 14.67 9.22
N ILE A 460 17.12 15.26 9.72
CA ILE A 460 18.04 14.67 10.69
C ILE A 460 17.90 15.43 12.00
N GLU A 461 17.50 14.74 13.06
CA GLU A 461 17.32 15.31 14.40
C GLU A 461 18.10 14.48 15.41
N SER A 462 18.90 15.11 16.28
CA SER A 462 19.58 14.35 17.34
C SER A 462 18.58 13.77 18.33
N VAL A 463 18.90 12.60 18.87
CA VAL A 463 18.13 11.92 19.92
C VAL A 463 19.04 11.75 21.12
N ASP A 464 18.59 12.21 22.29
CA ASP A 464 19.44 12.30 23.48
C ASP A 464 19.72 10.93 24.13
N GLU A 465 18.81 9.97 23.96
CA GLU A 465 18.91 8.65 24.57
C GLU A 465 18.30 7.52 23.69
N PRO A 466 18.75 6.27 23.86
CA PRO A 466 18.11 5.11 23.22
C PRO A 466 16.62 5.00 23.59
N LEU A 467 15.76 4.83 22.58
CA LEU A 467 14.31 4.66 22.81
C LEU A 467 13.85 3.18 22.83
N ARG A 468 14.79 2.24 22.83
CA ARG A 468 14.53 0.79 22.83
C ARG A 468 15.49 0.07 23.76
N GLU A 469 14.99 -1.00 24.38
CA GLU A 469 15.74 -1.87 25.27
C GLU A 469 15.87 -3.28 24.70
N ARG A 470 16.90 -4.01 25.12
CA ARG A 470 17.13 -5.41 24.70
C ARG A 470 15.98 -6.35 25.07
N ALA A 471 15.26 -6.07 26.15
CA ALA A 471 14.13 -6.90 26.57
C ALA A 471 13.03 -7.01 25.50
N TYR A 472 12.89 -6.01 24.63
CA TYR A 472 11.82 -5.94 23.64
C TYR A 472 11.99 -6.93 22.47
N ASP A 473 13.18 -7.53 22.32
CA ASP A 473 13.43 -8.55 21.29
C ASP A 473 12.81 -9.90 21.62
N PHE A 474 12.45 -10.11 22.89
CA PHE A 474 11.85 -11.34 23.39
C PHE A 474 10.32 -11.26 23.45
N ILE A 475 9.73 -10.14 23.02
CA ILE A 475 8.28 -9.97 22.95
C ILE A 475 7.76 -10.77 21.74
N PRO A 476 6.89 -11.78 21.94
CA PRO A 476 6.30 -12.54 20.84
C PRO A 476 5.36 -11.67 20.01
N ARG A 477 5.12 -12.06 18.75
CA ARG A 477 4.14 -11.39 17.90
C ARG A 477 2.75 -11.49 18.52
N GLN A 478 2.06 -10.36 18.60
CA GLN A 478 0.67 -10.33 19.05
C GLN A 478 -0.24 -10.70 17.87
N GLU A 479 -1.09 -11.70 18.07
CA GLU A 479 -2.06 -12.12 17.06
C GLU A 479 -3.22 -11.13 16.97
N MET A 480 -3.85 -11.02 15.79
CA MET A 480 -5.05 -10.21 15.64
C MET A 480 -6.26 -10.95 16.22
N PRO A 481 -6.97 -10.37 17.21
CA PRO A 481 -8.22 -10.96 17.68
C PRO A 481 -9.22 -11.13 16.53
N THR A 482 -9.87 -12.29 16.48
CA THR A 482 -10.88 -12.59 15.44
C THR A 482 -12.22 -13.00 16.05
N SER A 483 -13.31 -12.73 15.32
CA SER A 483 -14.63 -13.21 15.68
C SER A 483 -14.69 -14.75 15.67
N LYS A 484 -15.53 -15.30 16.54
CA LYS A 484 -15.76 -16.75 16.63
C LYS A 484 -16.33 -17.27 15.32
N LEU A 485 -15.86 -18.43 14.85
CA LEU A 485 -16.24 -19.00 13.56
C LEU A 485 -17.77 -19.18 13.40
N GLN A 486 -18.44 -19.63 14.47
CA GLN A 486 -19.90 -19.84 14.48
C GLN A 486 -20.72 -18.55 14.27
N ASP A 487 -20.12 -17.36 14.48
CA ASP A 487 -20.80 -16.08 14.35
C ASP A 487 -20.62 -15.48 12.95
N ARG A 488 -19.62 -15.92 12.17
CA ARG A 488 -19.25 -15.33 10.88
C ARG A 488 -20.24 -15.58 9.75
N GLY A 489 -21.02 -16.66 9.84
CA GLY A 489 -22.05 -17.01 8.86
C GLY A 489 -23.43 -16.39 9.13
N LYS A 490 -23.60 -15.66 10.24
CA LYS A 490 -24.90 -15.11 10.65
C LYS A 490 -25.25 -13.82 9.91
N ASP A 491 -24.25 -13.09 9.47
CA ASP A 491 -24.39 -11.78 8.84
C ASP A 491 -23.22 -11.54 7.87
N LEU A 492 -23.52 -10.89 6.74
CA LEU A 492 -22.55 -10.53 5.71
C LEU A 492 -21.63 -9.38 6.14
N THR A 493 -22.03 -8.57 7.12
CA THR A 493 -21.32 -7.35 7.51
C THR A 493 -20.41 -7.53 8.73
N SER A 494 -20.60 -8.60 9.49
CA SER A 494 -19.89 -8.83 10.75
C SER A 494 -18.38 -8.95 10.56
N GLU A 495 -17.65 -7.93 11.01
CA GLU A 495 -16.19 -7.83 10.89
C GLU A 495 -15.48 -9.04 11.52
N VAL A 496 -14.52 -9.61 10.78
CA VAL A 496 -13.79 -10.81 11.18
C VAL A 496 -12.62 -10.48 12.11
N GLU A 497 -11.71 -9.60 11.68
CA GLU A 497 -10.64 -9.09 12.52
C GLU A 497 -11.22 -8.00 13.43
N LYS A 498 -11.04 -8.12 14.75
CA LYS A 498 -11.72 -7.26 15.74
C LYS A 498 -10.86 -6.09 16.24
N GLY A 499 -9.60 -6.01 15.83
CA GLY A 499 -8.63 -5.04 16.34
C GLY A 499 -7.93 -5.57 17.59
N MET A 500 -6.71 -5.08 17.83
CA MET A 500 -5.95 -5.39 19.04
C MET A 500 -6.46 -4.55 20.21
N GLU A 501 -6.46 -5.13 21.40
CA GLU A 501 -6.63 -4.38 22.63
C GLU A 501 -5.38 -3.53 22.92
N LEU A 502 -5.50 -2.53 23.81
CA LEU A 502 -4.41 -1.59 24.10
C LEU A 502 -3.13 -2.28 24.58
N GLU A 503 -3.24 -3.30 25.44
CA GLU A 503 -2.09 -4.03 25.95
C GLU A 503 -1.34 -4.77 24.84
N GLU A 504 -2.06 -5.50 24.00
CA GLU A 504 -1.52 -6.19 22.82
C GLU A 504 -0.87 -5.18 21.84
N ALA A 505 -1.54 -4.05 21.60
CA ALA A 505 -1.04 -3.01 20.73
C ALA A 505 0.29 -2.41 21.23
N PHE A 506 0.43 -2.23 22.55
CA PHE A 506 1.67 -1.72 23.14
C PHE A 506 2.81 -2.73 23.08
N GLU A 507 2.55 -4.00 23.41
CA GLU A 507 3.56 -5.05 23.29
C GLU A 507 4.01 -5.23 21.84
N GLU A 508 3.08 -5.23 20.88
CA GLU A 508 3.42 -5.31 19.46
C GLU A 508 4.21 -4.08 18.97
N ALA A 509 3.82 -2.87 19.40
CA ALA A 509 4.52 -1.65 19.03
C ALA A 509 5.96 -1.61 19.58
N LYS A 510 6.18 -2.12 20.79
CA LYS A 510 7.51 -2.25 21.40
C LYS A 510 8.44 -3.14 20.59
N ARG A 511 7.97 -4.02 19.71
CA ARG A 511 8.83 -4.90 18.87
C ARG A 511 9.57 -4.14 17.77
N CYS A 512 9.11 -2.94 17.39
CA CYS A 512 9.76 -2.16 16.32
C CYS A 512 11.20 -1.75 16.68
N TYR A 513 12.16 -2.08 15.83
CA TYR A 513 13.56 -1.68 16.00
C TYR A 513 13.81 -0.19 15.85
N LEU A 514 12.81 0.62 15.46
CA LEU A 514 13.00 2.05 15.24
C LEU A 514 14.14 2.32 14.25
N CYS A 515 14.11 1.65 13.09
CA CYS A 515 15.25 1.62 12.19
C CYS A 515 15.66 3.00 11.62
N TYR A 516 14.78 3.99 11.71
CA TYR A 516 15.07 5.41 11.40
C TYR A 516 16.07 6.08 12.36
N HIS A 517 16.44 5.44 13.46
CA HIS A 517 17.46 5.90 14.40
C HIS A 517 18.80 5.38 13.91
N LYS A 518 19.65 6.28 13.47
CA LYS A 518 21.02 6.00 13.06
C LYS A 518 21.93 6.12 14.27
N TYR A 519 22.71 5.08 14.52
CA TYR A 519 23.76 5.10 15.53
C TYR A 519 25.08 5.32 14.79
N GLU A 520 25.86 6.30 15.23
CA GLU A 520 27.15 6.66 14.61
C GLU A 520 28.20 6.84 15.70
N ILE A 521 29.43 6.40 15.41
CA ILE A 521 30.57 6.59 16.29
C ILE A 521 31.41 7.73 15.73
N ASP A 522 31.62 8.75 16.55
CA ASP A 522 32.61 9.79 16.30
C ASP A 522 34.01 9.20 16.52
N VAL A 523 34.69 8.90 15.41
CA VAL A 523 36.03 8.32 15.39
C VAL A 523 37.09 9.22 16.00
N ASP A 524 36.92 10.55 15.96
CA ASP A 524 37.88 11.49 16.55
C ASP A 524 37.82 11.46 18.09
N ASN A 525 36.66 11.12 18.64
CA ASN A 525 36.43 10.98 20.08
C ASN A 525 36.49 9.53 20.58
N CYS A 526 36.70 8.56 19.68
CA CYS A 526 36.78 7.15 20.03
C CYS A 526 38.19 6.78 20.50
N ILE A 527 38.29 6.18 21.70
CA ILE A 527 39.55 5.64 22.24
C ILE A 527 39.80 4.17 21.89
N TYR A 528 38.97 3.60 21.01
CA TYR A 528 39.03 2.20 20.57
C TYR A 528 39.13 1.17 21.71
N CYS A 529 38.43 1.41 22.83
CA CYS A 529 38.41 0.49 23.98
C CYS A 529 37.58 -0.79 23.72
N ARG A 530 36.85 -0.86 22.60
CA ARG A 530 36.02 -1.99 22.15
C ARG A 530 34.84 -2.38 23.05
N ALA A 531 34.58 -1.64 24.13
CA ALA A 531 33.45 -1.92 25.02
C ALA A 531 32.11 -1.98 24.28
N CYS A 532 31.89 -1.11 23.28
CA CYS A 532 30.68 -1.13 22.46
C CYS A 532 30.50 -2.43 21.67
N ILE A 533 31.58 -3.04 21.17
CA ILE A 533 31.58 -4.31 20.46
C ILE A 533 31.22 -5.44 21.42
N GLU A 534 31.85 -5.47 22.60
CA GLU A 534 31.66 -6.54 23.59
C GLU A 534 30.23 -6.60 24.15
N VAL A 535 29.56 -5.45 24.29
CA VAL A 535 28.17 -5.42 24.77
C VAL A 535 27.14 -5.54 23.66
N ALA A 536 27.54 -5.50 22.39
CA ALA A 536 26.62 -5.59 21.27
C ALA A 536 26.03 -7.00 21.19
N PRO A 537 24.70 -7.16 21.25
CA PRO A 537 24.06 -8.50 21.22
C PRO A 537 24.00 -9.11 19.81
N ARG A 538 24.44 -8.35 18.80
CA ARG A 538 24.52 -8.72 17.38
C ARG A 538 25.88 -8.27 16.87
N ASP A 539 26.37 -8.91 15.83
CA ASP A 539 27.61 -8.54 15.15
C ASP A 539 27.42 -7.30 14.25
N CYS A 540 27.08 -6.16 14.88
CA CYS A 540 26.70 -4.93 14.20
C CYS A 540 27.69 -3.77 14.44
N ILE A 541 28.76 -3.99 15.20
CA ILE A 541 29.82 -2.98 15.40
C ILE A 541 31.15 -3.59 15.01
N LYS A 542 31.73 -3.07 13.93
CA LYS A 542 32.87 -3.68 13.24
C LYS A 542 34.06 -2.73 13.23
N LEU A 543 35.26 -3.31 13.28
CA LEU A 543 36.48 -2.57 12.94
C LEU A 543 36.64 -2.64 11.42
N VAL A 544 36.78 -1.50 10.76
CA VAL A 544 36.82 -1.43 9.29
C VAL A 544 38.05 -0.65 8.81
N GLU A 545 38.61 -1.08 7.68
CA GLU A 545 39.61 -0.32 6.92
C GLU A 545 38.94 0.85 6.18
N GLY A 546 37.71 0.61 5.70
CA GLY A 546 36.89 1.58 4.98
C GLY A 546 35.47 1.05 4.73
N VAL A 547 34.62 1.93 4.18
CA VAL A 547 33.25 1.61 3.76
C VAL A 547 33.07 2.07 2.33
N ASP A 548 32.67 1.16 1.44
CA ASP A 548 32.36 1.52 0.07
C ASP A 548 31.04 2.31 0.02
N ILE A 549 30.92 3.24 -0.93
CA ILE A 549 29.70 4.02 -1.15
C ILE A 549 29.25 3.81 -2.58
N ASN A 550 28.05 3.28 -2.75
CA ASN A 550 27.46 3.03 -4.05
C ASN A 550 27.07 4.35 -4.74
N THR A 551 26.84 4.30 -6.06
CA THR A 551 26.48 5.48 -6.86
C THR A 551 25.17 6.13 -6.46
N ASP A 552 24.26 5.36 -5.83
CA ASP A 552 22.98 5.85 -5.31
C ASP A 552 23.07 6.38 -3.86
N GLY A 553 24.27 6.37 -3.28
CA GLY A 553 24.54 6.80 -1.91
C GLY A 553 24.31 5.75 -0.83
N THR A 554 23.86 4.53 -1.17
CA THR A 554 23.80 3.43 -0.21
C THR A 554 25.20 2.98 0.20
N TYR A 555 25.33 2.41 1.40
CA TYR A 555 26.62 1.86 1.83
C TYR A 555 26.85 0.51 1.13
N GLY A 556 28.06 0.32 0.60
CA GLY A 556 28.50 -0.92 -0.01
C GLY A 556 29.10 -1.88 1.01
N ASP A 557 30.06 -2.69 0.59
CA ASP A 557 30.70 -3.65 1.47
C ASP A 557 31.52 -2.96 2.58
N LEU A 558 31.38 -3.49 3.80
CA LEU A 558 32.23 -3.12 4.93
C LEU A 558 33.56 -3.88 4.82
N GLN A 559 34.66 -3.16 4.63
CA GLN A 559 35.99 -3.76 4.55
C GLN A 559 36.49 -4.01 5.97
N GLU A 560 36.16 -5.17 6.53
CA GLU A 560 36.50 -5.51 7.91
C GLU A 560 38.02 -5.64 8.13
N ALA A 561 38.53 -4.91 9.12
CA ALA A 561 39.93 -4.92 9.49
C ALA A 561 40.21 -6.05 10.49
N ASN A 562 41.04 -7.02 10.09
CA ASN A 562 41.46 -8.13 10.94
C ASN A 562 42.77 -7.86 11.69
N GLU A 563 43.52 -6.84 11.28
CA GLU A 563 44.80 -6.44 11.86
C GLU A 563 44.69 -5.00 12.37
N TRP A 564 45.24 -4.75 13.57
CA TRP A 564 45.05 -3.47 14.26
C TRP A 564 45.62 -2.26 13.50
N ASP A 565 46.73 -2.46 12.81
CA ASP A 565 47.40 -1.44 11.99
C ASP A 565 46.61 -1.04 10.75
N LYS A 566 45.57 -1.81 10.38
CA LYS A 566 44.67 -1.51 9.25
C LYS A 566 43.35 -0.88 9.67
N VAL A 567 43.06 -0.80 10.96
CA VAL A 567 41.80 -0.22 11.46
C VAL A 567 41.74 1.26 11.14
N GLY A 568 40.88 1.64 10.19
CA GLY A 568 40.61 3.02 9.81
C GLY A 568 39.48 3.65 10.63
N ALA A 569 38.48 2.84 11.01
CA ALA A 569 37.35 3.28 11.82
C ALA A 569 36.74 2.12 12.62
N ILE A 570 35.97 2.47 13.65
CA ILE A 570 34.96 1.59 14.25
C ILE A 570 33.58 2.02 13.72
N TRP A 571 32.85 1.09 13.14
CA TRP A 571 31.64 1.37 12.37
C TRP A 571 30.43 0.64 12.94
N VAL A 572 29.28 1.30 12.96
CA VAL A 572 28.01 0.65 13.29
C VAL A 572 27.32 0.25 11.99
N ASP A 573 27.27 -1.06 11.74
CA ASP A 573 26.39 -1.62 10.73
C ASP A 573 24.94 -1.43 11.19
N ASN A 574 24.33 -0.39 10.66
CA ASN A 574 22.97 0.01 10.99
C ASN A 574 21.93 -0.98 10.43
N ASN A 575 22.35 -1.86 9.53
CA ASN A 575 21.51 -2.89 8.96
C ASN A 575 21.35 -4.09 9.92
N GLU A 576 22.41 -4.44 10.63
CA GLU A 576 22.42 -5.48 11.67
C GLU A 576 22.06 -4.94 13.07
N CYS A 577 22.11 -3.62 13.26
CA CYS A 577 21.82 -3.00 14.53
C CYS A 577 20.32 -3.05 14.89
N ILE A 578 20.03 -3.59 16.07
CA ILE A 578 18.68 -3.72 16.65
C ILE A 578 18.28 -2.57 17.58
N ARG A 579 19.11 -1.50 17.65
CA ARG A 579 18.85 -0.27 18.44
C ARG A 579 18.64 -0.48 19.95
N CYS A 580 19.26 -1.48 20.57
CA CYS A 580 19.11 -1.75 22.00
C CYS A 580 19.82 -0.74 22.93
N GLY A 581 20.61 0.19 22.40
CA GLY A 581 21.30 1.21 23.19
C GLY A 581 22.52 0.75 24.00
N ALA A 582 22.82 -0.55 24.08
CA ALA A 582 23.91 -1.07 24.94
C ALA A 582 25.27 -0.41 24.67
N CYS A 583 25.63 -0.21 23.40
CA CYS A 583 26.87 0.46 23.02
C CYS A 583 26.94 1.91 23.51
N PHE A 584 25.82 2.63 23.42
CA PHE A 584 25.71 4.03 23.85
C PHE A 584 25.91 4.14 25.38
N MET A 585 25.32 3.23 26.14
CA MET A 585 25.39 3.24 27.61
C MET A 585 26.78 2.92 28.16
N VAL A 586 27.55 2.06 27.49
CA VAL A 586 28.89 1.64 27.96
C VAL A 586 30.01 2.55 27.48
N CYS A 587 29.76 3.45 26.52
CA CYS A 587 30.81 4.26 25.90
C CYS A 587 31.42 5.26 26.92
N PRO A 588 32.71 5.11 27.31
CA PRO A 588 33.30 5.97 28.34
C PRO A 588 33.52 7.40 27.88
N THR A 589 33.70 7.63 26.57
CA THR A 589 33.91 8.96 25.98
C THR A 589 32.63 9.59 25.45
N LYS A 590 31.50 8.88 25.49
CA LYS A 590 30.22 9.31 24.91
C LYS A 590 30.33 9.73 23.43
N CYS A 591 31.21 9.05 22.67
CA CYS A 591 31.41 9.32 21.23
C CYS A 591 30.34 8.71 20.33
N ILE A 592 29.35 7.99 20.87
CA ILE A 592 28.25 7.41 20.09
C ILE A 592 27.09 8.39 20.07
N SER A 593 26.67 8.82 18.89
CA SER A 593 25.50 9.67 18.69
C SER A 593 24.33 8.89 18.11
N ILE A 594 23.12 9.37 18.38
CA ILE A 594 21.88 8.85 17.81
C ILE A 594 21.20 9.99 17.07
N THR A 595 20.85 9.75 15.81
CA THR A 595 20.05 10.69 15.02
C THR A 595 18.81 10.00 14.48
N LYS A 596 17.68 10.69 14.50
CA LYS A 596 16.45 10.28 13.82
C LYS A 596 16.48 10.86 12.41
N ASN A 597 16.41 9.99 11.42
CA ASN A 597 16.54 10.32 9.99
C ASN A 597 15.25 9.96 9.28
N GLU A 598 14.51 10.96 8.81
CA GLU A 598 13.17 10.79 8.23
C GLU A 598 13.12 11.39 6.83
N ILE A 599 12.49 10.68 5.89
CA ILE A 599 12.14 11.27 4.60
C ILE A 599 11.11 12.37 4.85
N TYR A 600 11.39 13.57 4.34
CA TYR A 600 10.56 14.74 4.49
C TYR A 600 10.42 15.47 3.14
N PHE A 601 9.24 15.99 2.86
CA PHE A 601 9.01 16.83 1.68
C PHE A 601 9.07 18.28 2.10
N GLN A 602 10.13 18.96 1.69
CA GLN A 602 10.33 20.38 1.96
C GLN A 602 9.72 21.23 0.84
N ASP A 603 8.96 22.26 1.22
CA ASP A 603 8.39 23.21 0.28
C ASP A 603 9.49 24.08 -0.36
N VAL A 604 9.37 24.29 -1.67
CA VAL A 604 10.34 25.01 -2.50
C VAL A 604 9.70 26.32 -2.97
N SER A 605 10.33 27.45 -2.68
CA SER A 605 9.84 28.76 -3.13
C SER A 605 10.18 29.02 -4.60
N GLU A 606 9.33 29.77 -5.28
CA GLU A 606 9.54 30.17 -6.69
C GLU A 606 10.86 30.95 -6.91
N SER A 607 11.38 31.62 -5.88
CA SER A 607 12.64 32.36 -5.90
C SER A 607 13.90 31.48 -5.97
N SER A 608 13.77 30.18 -5.73
CA SER A 608 14.88 29.21 -5.76
C SER A 608 15.22 28.67 -7.16
N LYS A 609 14.62 29.23 -8.22
CA LYS A 609 14.92 28.91 -9.64
C LYS A 609 16.44 28.87 -9.88
N THR A 610 17.03 27.67 -9.90
CA THR A 610 18.32 27.46 -10.55
C THR A 610 18.11 27.80 -12.02
N LYS A 611 18.70 28.92 -12.46
CA LYS A 611 18.76 29.33 -13.86
C LYS A 611 19.39 28.21 -14.68
N LYS A 612 18.58 27.30 -15.23
CA LYS A 612 18.98 26.52 -16.40
C LYS A 612 19.13 27.53 -17.53
N SER A 613 20.37 27.87 -17.86
CA SER A 613 20.74 28.68 -19.01
C SER A 613 20.07 28.09 -20.26
N PRO A 614 19.25 28.84 -21.01
CA PRO A 614 18.73 28.34 -22.27
C PRO A 614 19.93 28.20 -23.21
N GLY A 615 20.15 26.97 -23.68
CA GLY A 615 21.17 26.67 -24.68
C GLY A 615 21.04 27.63 -25.85
N GLY A 616 22.08 28.44 -26.04
CA GLY A 616 22.17 29.37 -27.16
C GLY A 616 22.10 28.59 -28.46
N LYS A 617 21.05 28.87 -29.24
CA LYS A 617 21.02 28.57 -30.67
C LYS A 617 22.17 29.35 -31.32
N ALA A 618 23.22 28.64 -31.75
CA ALA A 618 24.13 29.15 -32.76
C ALA A 618 23.34 29.34 -34.06
N LYS A 619 23.24 30.59 -34.52
CA LYS A 619 22.94 30.92 -35.92
C LYS A 619 24.23 31.42 -36.55
N SER A 620 24.42 30.99 -37.81
CA SER A 620 25.54 31.19 -38.75
C SER A 620 26.85 30.51 -38.40
#